data_AF-T0YYB8-F1
#
_entry.id   AF-T0YYB8-F1
#
_cell.length_a   1.000
_cell.length_b   1.000
_cell.length_c   1.000
_cell.angle_alpha   90.00
_cell.angle_beta   90.00
_cell.angle_gamma   90.00
#
_symmetry.space_group_name_H-M   'P 1'
#
loop_
_entity.id
_entity.type
_entity.pdbx_description
1 polymer ?
#
loop_
_entity_poly.entity_id
_entity_poly.type
_entity_poly.pdbx_seq_one_letter_code
_entity_poly.pdbx_strand_id
1 'polypeptide(L)'
;RPVALPVGFALVVKNSGDSSRLALARRLVEALAVALPGRRIDVVADSAYAGKVLRGLPDSVTWTTRLRSNASLYELAPRRTGKRGRPRLKGSKLPTLAKLATNTKFTPVTVTAYGTTTTVSVAVIRCLWYGVFGPQAVQVVLVRDKSKAGYDVALVTTDLAASAAQIIERYASRWSIE
;
A
#
# COMPACT_ATOMS: atom_id res chain seq x y z
N ARG A 1 9.80 -18.01 -12.11
CA ARG A 1 10.36 -16.74 -11.57
C ARG A 1 9.70 -15.59 -12.32
N PRO A 2 9.39 -14.46 -11.66
CA PRO A 2 8.93 -13.26 -12.38
C PRO A 2 10.01 -12.77 -13.35
N VAL A 3 9.60 -12.21 -14.48
CA VAL A 3 10.50 -11.56 -15.45
C VAL A 3 10.56 -10.07 -15.11
N ALA A 4 11.76 -9.52 -14.97
CA ALA A 4 11.99 -8.09 -14.75
C ALA A 4 12.35 -7.43 -16.09
N LEU A 5 11.47 -6.58 -16.61
CA LEU A 5 11.69 -5.83 -17.85
C LEU A 5 11.52 -4.33 -17.59
N PRO A 6 12.43 -3.48 -18.07
CA PRO A 6 12.20 -2.04 -18.07
C PRO A 6 11.09 -1.71 -19.09
N VAL A 7 9.98 -1.15 -18.61
CA VAL A 7 8.81 -0.80 -19.45
C VAL A 7 8.60 0.70 -19.63
N GLY A 8 9.39 1.53 -18.95
CA GLY A 8 9.33 2.98 -19.05
C GLY A 8 10.31 3.67 -18.11
N PHE A 9 10.66 4.91 -18.41
CA PHE A 9 11.52 5.75 -17.59
C PHE A 9 11.06 7.22 -17.66
N ALA A 10 11.40 8.00 -16.64
CA ALA A 10 11.15 9.43 -16.62
C ALA A 10 12.31 10.16 -15.92
N LEU A 11 12.65 11.34 -16.42
CA LEU A 11 13.71 12.17 -15.86
C LEU A 11 13.11 13.23 -14.94
N VAL A 12 13.60 13.30 -13.69
CA VAL A 12 13.24 14.39 -12.77
C VAL A 12 14.10 15.61 -13.09
N VAL A 13 13.48 16.64 -13.64
CA VAL A 13 14.13 17.94 -13.84
C VAL A 13 13.89 18.81 -12.61
N LYS A 14 14.97 19.14 -11.88
CA LYS A 14 14.89 20.03 -10.71
C LYS A 14 14.35 21.41 -11.13
N ASN A 15 13.58 22.04 -10.25
CA ASN A 15 12.99 23.38 -10.45
C ASN A 15 11.99 23.48 -11.61
N SER A 16 11.39 22.37 -12.04
CA SER A 16 10.28 22.34 -13.00
C SER A 16 8.94 22.04 -12.31
N GLY A 17 7.81 22.29 -13.00
CA GLY A 17 6.47 21.94 -12.52
C GLY A 17 6.26 20.44 -12.26
N ASP A 18 7.11 19.58 -12.83
CA ASP A 18 7.10 18.11 -12.73
C ASP A 18 8.18 17.58 -11.76
N SER A 19 8.41 18.28 -10.65
CA SER A 19 9.58 18.08 -9.79
C SER A 19 9.54 16.88 -8.83
N SER A 20 8.51 16.03 -8.85
CA SER A 20 8.41 14.90 -7.91
C SER A 20 8.55 13.54 -8.58
N ARG A 21 9.48 12.73 -8.08
CA ARG A 21 9.64 11.30 -8.42
C ARG A 21 8.31 10.54 -8.38
N LEU A 22 7.48 10.82 -7.38
CA LEU A 22 6.18 10.16 -7.23
C LEU A 22 5.19 10.57 -8.32
N ALA A 23 5.19 11.84 -8.73
CA ALA A 23 4.30 12.31 -9.79
C ALA A 23 4.67 11.69 -11.14
N LEU A 24 5.96 11.60 -11.45
CA LEU A 24 6.44 10.92 -12.65
C LEU A 24 6.15 9.42 -12.62
N ALA A 25 6.36 8.75 -11.49
CA ALA A 25 6.02 7.33 -11.34
C ALA A 25 4.52 7.08 -11.54
N ARG A 26 3.65 7.91 -10.97
CA ARG A 26 2.20 7.84 -11.23
C ARG A 26 1.89 7.99 -12.72
N ARG A 27 2.47 9.00 -13.39
CA ARG A 27 2.25 9.22 -14.83
C ARG A 27 2.67 8.04 -15.68
N LEU A 28 3.81 7.42 -15.38
CA LEU A 28 4.26 6.21 -16.07
C LEU A 28 3.27 5.05 -15.88
N VAL A 29 2.77 4.85 -14.65
CA VAL A 29 1.77 3.83 -14.36
C VAL A 29 0.45 4.10 -15.08
N GLU A 30 -0.01 5.35 -15.14
CA GLU A 30 -1.21 5.74 -15.87
C GLU A 30 -1.06 5.52 -17.38
N ALA A 31 0.11 5.85 -17.96
CA ALA A 31 0.40 5.55 -19.36
C ALA A 31 0.37 4.04 -19.64
N LEU A 32 0.93 3.22 -18.73
CA LEU A 32 0.84 1.75 -18.84
C LEU A 32 -0.61 1.25 -18.74
N ALA A 33 -1.43 1.84 -17.86
CA ALA A 33 -2.84 1.48 -17.74
C ALA A 33 -3.63 1.78 -19.02
N VAL A 34 -3.30 2.87 -19.71
CA VAL A 34 -3.88 3.19 -21.03
C VAL A 34 -3.39 2.23 -22.10
N ALA A 35 -2.09 1.90 -22.11
CA ALA A 35 -1.50 0.99 -23.11
C ALA A 35 -1.95 -0.48 -22.96
N LEU A 36 -2.42 -0.88 -21.77
CA LEU A 36 -2.83 -2.24 -21.43
C LEU A 36 -4.32 -2.28 -21.01
N PRO A 37 -5.25 -1.95 -21.92
CA PRO A 37 -6.68 -1.90 -21.57
C PRO A 37 -7.18 -3.27 -21.11
N GLY A 38 -8.07 -3.26 -20.11
CA GLY A 38 -8.63 -4.48 -19.51
C GLY A 38 -7.64 -5.30 -18.69
N ARG A 39 -6.42 -4.81 -18.46
CA ARG A 39 -5.45 -5.41 -17.54
C ARG A 39 -5.40 -4.63 -16.24
N ARG A 40 -5.24 -5.38 -15.16
CA ARG A 40 -4.99 -4.85 -13.83
C ARG A 40 -3.49 -4.66 -13.65
N ILE A 41 -3.09 -3.52 -13.09
CA ILE A 41 -1.71 -3.17 -12.78
C ILE A 41 -1.58 -3.06 -11.27
N ASP A 42 -0.89 -4.02 -10.66
CA ASP A 42 -0.59 -4.00 -9.24
C ASP A 42 0.82 -3.42 -9.02
N VAL A 43 0.89 -2.15 -8.65
CA VAL A 43 2.16 -1.45 -8.42
C VAL A 43 2.71 -1.81 -7.05
N VAL A 44 4.00 -2.12 -7.01
CA VAL A 44 4.78 -2.25 -5.77
C VAL A 44 5.89 -1.21 -5.78
N ALA A 45 5.96 -0.40 -4.74
CA ALA A 45 6.97 0.65 -4.61
C ALA A 45 7.55 0.74 -3.20
N ASP A 46 8.70 1.38 -3.08
CA ASP A 46 9.28 1.68 -1.77
C ASP A 46 8.51 2.79 -1.02
N SER A 47 8.83 2.96 0.27
CA SER A 47 8.14 3.91 1.16
C SER A 47 8.33 5.40 0.83
N ALA A 48 9.22 5.77 -0.09
CA ALA A 48 9.35 7.12 -0.62
C ALA A 48 8.29 7.41 -1.69
N TYR A 49 7.74 6.40 -2.35
CA TYR A 49 6.66 6.53 -3.32
C TYR A 49 5.28 6.44 -2.66
N ALA A 50 5.06 7.29 -1.66
CA ALA A 50 3.78 7.43 -0.98
C ALA A 50 3.47 8.92 -0.74
N GLY A 51 2.35 9.40 -1.26
CA GLY A 51 1.93 10.79 -1.11
C GLY A 51 0.55 11.08 -1.71
N LYS A 52 0.04 12.29 -1.48
CA LYS A 52 -1.29 12.74 -1.94
C LYS A 52 -1.50 12.61 -3.45
N VAL A 53 -0.40 12.60 -4.21
CA VAL A 53 -0.41 12.38 -5.65
C VAL A 53 -0.96 11.01 -6.01
N LEU A 54 -1.09 10.04 -5.11
CA LEU A 54 -1.70 8.73 -5.38
C LEU A 54 -3.23 8.70 -5.20
N ARG A 55 -3.91 9.84 -5.00
CA ARG A 55 -5.37 9.87 -4.85
C ARG A 55 -6.06 9.78 -6.20
N GLY A 56 -7.12 8.96 -6.29
CA GLY A 56 -7.84 8.78 -7.55
C GLY A 56 -6.96 8.14 -8.61
N LEU A 57 -6.26 7.07 -8.24
CA LEU A 57 -5.66 6.16 -9.21
C LEU A 57 -6.80 5.53 -10.05
N PRO A 58 -6.54 5.15 -11.32
CA PRO A 58 -7.50 4.39 -12.11
C PRO A 58 -7.92 3.10 -11.38
N ASP A 59 -9.15 2.65 -11.58
CA ASP A 59 -9.67 1.44 -10.93
C ASP A 59 -8.89 0.16 -11.29
N SER A 60 -8.22 0.16 -12.44
CA SER A 60 -7.32 -0.92 -12.86
C SER A 60 -5.98 -0.94 -12.14
N VAL A 61 -5.67 0.09 -11.35
CA VAL A 61 -4.36 0.27 -10.70
C VAL A 61 -4.49 0.11 -9.19
N THR A 62 -3.71 -0.81 -8.62
CA THR A 62 -3.48 -0.87 -7.16
C THR A 62 -2.08 -0.44 -6.80
N TRP A 63 -1.90 0.02 -5.57
CA TRP A 63 -0.62 0.51 -5.09
C TRP A 63 -0.28 -0.09 -3.74
N THR A 64 0.83 -0.82 -3.68
CA THR A 64 1.38 -1.44 -2.48
C THR A 64 2.74 -0.82 -2.13
N THR A 65 2.93 -0.41 -0.89
CA THR A 65 4.20 0.13 -0.39
C THR A 65 4.44 -0.28 1.05
N ARG A 66 5.70 -0.21 1.51
CA ARG A 66 6.00 -0.24 2.94
C ARG A 66 5.39 0.99 3.63
N LEU A 67 4.72 0.75 4.75
CA LEU A 67 4.14 1.77 5.60
C LEU A 67 5.17 2.21 6.65
N ARG A 68 5.34 3.53 6.79
CA ARG A 68 6.25 4.10 7.80
C ARG A 68 5.70 3.91 9.21
N SER A 69 6.58 3.67 10.19
CA SER A 69 6.21 3.42 11.59
C SER A 69 5.37 4.54 12.23
N ASN A 70 5.55 5.78 11.77
CA ASN A 70 4.86 6.98 12.24
C ASN A 70 3.63 7.36 11.39
N ALA A 71 3.18 6.49 10.49
CA ALA A 71 2.00 6.76 9.67
C ALA A 71 0.74 6.98 10.52
N SER A 72 0.00 8.06 10.23
CA SER A 72 -1.28 8.33 10.87
C SER A 72 -2.40 7.61 10.11
N LEU A 73 -2.90 6.54 10.72
CA LEU A 73 -4.04 5.78 10.23
C LEU A 73 -5.33 6.21 10.93
N TYR A 74 -6.45 6.03 10.24
CA TYR A 74 -7.77 6.38 10.74
C TYR A 74 -8.76 5.24 10.45
N GLU A 75 -9.79 5.13 11.27
CA GLU A 75 -10.94 4.29 10.96
C GLU A 75 -11.62 4.77 9.67
N LEU A 76 -12.39 3.88 9.05
CA LEU A 76 -13.23 4.20 7.90
C LEU A 76 -14.20 5.34 8.22
N ALA A 77 -14.67 6.02 7.17
CA ALA A 77 -15.68 7.06 7.35
C ALA A 77 -16.92 6.47 8.04
N PRO A 78 -17.44 7.11 9.10
CA PRO A 78 -18.64 6.63 9.77
C PRO A 78 -19.85 6.75 8.84
N ARG A 79 -20.91 5.98 9.14
CA ARG A 79 -22.18 6.06 8.40
C ARG A 79 -22.69 7.52 8.39
N ARG A 80 -23.22 7.95 7.24
CA ARG A 80 -23.86 9.25 7.11
C ARG A 80 -25.04 9.35 8.09
N THR A 81 -25.11 10.47 8.81
CA THR A 81 -26.11 10.72 9.85
C THR A 81 -27.39 11.39 9.32
N GLY A 82 -27.42 11.81 8.06
CA GLY A 82 -28.54 12.57 7.45
C GLY A 82 -28.66 14.01 7.93
N LYS A 83 -27.85 14.45 8.89
CA LYS A 83 -27.87 15.83 9.41
C LYS A 83 -27.25 16.81 8.39
N ARG A 84 -27.74 18.05 8.41
CA ARG A 84 -27.20 19.14 7.58
C ARG A 84 -25.72 19.38 7.92
N GLY A 85 -24.88 19.43 6.88
CA GLY A 85 -23.44 19.65 7.00
C GLY A 85 -22.61 18.69 6.14
N ARG A 86 -21.30 18.96 6.02
CA ARG A 86 -20.38 18.10 5.26
C ARG A 86 -20.21 16.76 5.98
N PRO A 87 -20.49 15.60 5.34
CA PRO A 87 -20.25 14.30 5.93
C PRO A 87 -18.79 14.10 6.35
N ARG A 88 -18.56 13.38 7.46
CA ARG A 88 -17.22 12.99 7.89
C ARG A 88 -16.58 12.08 6.84
N LEU A 89 -15.34 12.40 6.46
CA LEU A 89 -14.58 11.63 5.45
C LEU A 89 -13.61 10.61 6.06
N LYS A 90 -13.49 10.59 7.40
CA LYS A 90 -12.68 9.63 8.16
C LYS A 90 -13.21 9.47 9.58
N GLY A 91 -13.00 8.30 10.16
CA GLY A 91 -13.33 7.99 11.55
C GLY A 91 -12.25 8.47 12.53
N SER A 92 -12.17 7.83 13.69
CA SER A 92 -11.20 8.18 14.73
C SER A 92 -9.77 7.84 14.30
N LYS A 93 -8.78 8.51 14.89
CA LYS A 93 -7.37 8.18 14.64
C LYS A 93 -7.08 6.82 15.30
N LEU A 94 -6.49 5.89 14.55
CA LEU A 94 -6.06 4.61 15.08
C LEU A 94 -4.79 4.76 15.94
N PRO A 95 -4.53 3.82 16.87
CA PRO A 95 -3.26 3.74 17.59
C PRO A 95 -2.05 3.65 16.65
N THR A 96 -0.86 3.86 17.20
CA THR A 96 0.39 3.66 16.45
C THR A 96 0.53 2.21 16.00
N LEU A 97 1.31 1.96 14.93
CA LEU A 97 1.51 0.60 14.41
C LEU A 97 2.05 -0.37 15.47
N ALA A 98 2.92 0.09 16.36
CA ALA A 98 3.42 -0.72 17.48
C ALA A 98 2.28 -1.14 18.42
N LYS A 99 1.39 -0.22 18.79
CA LYS A 99 0.22 -0.53 19.64
C LYS A 99 -0.77 -1.43 18.91
N LEU A 100 -1.01 -1.20 17.62
CA LEU A 100 -1.84 -2.07 16.79
C LEU A 100 -1.29 -3.50 16.75
N ALA A 101 0.04 -3.66 16.61
CA ALA A 101 0.68 -4.97 16.60
C ALA A 101 0.60 -5.72 17.93
N THR A 102 0.48 -5.01 19.05
CA THR A 102 0.23 -5.64 20.37
C THR A 102 -1.23 -6.05 20.54
N ASN A 103 -2.16 -5.25 20.01
CA ASN A 103 -3.60 -5.43 20.23
C ASN A 103 -4.31 -6.27 19.17
N THR A 104 -3.62 -6.67 18.10
CA THR A 104 -4.21 -7.45 17.01
C THR A 104 -3.73 -8.89 17.07
N LYS A 105 -4.65 -9.84 16.82
CA LYS A 105 -4.30 -11.25 16.69
C LYS A 105 -3.57 -11.48 15.37
N PHE A 106 -2.42 -12.12 15.45
CA PHE A 106 -1.67 -12.57 14.28
C PHE A 106 -2.09 -14.00 13.93
N THR A 107 -2.17 -14.29 12.64
CA THR A 107 -2.45 -15.63 12.11
C THR A 107 -1.29 -16.08 11.22
N PRO A 108 -0.90 -17.37 11.27
CA PRO A 108 0.13 -17.89 10.38
C PRO A 108 -0.35 -17.87 8.93
N VAL A 109 0.53 -17.47 8.03
CA VAL A 109 0.32 -17.42 6.58
C VAL A 109 1.59 -17.94 5.91
N THR A 110 1.43 -18.95 5.06
CA THR A 110 2.53 -19.45 4.22
C THR A 110 2.72 -18.53 3.01
N VAL A 111 3.96 -18.14 2.77
CA VAL A 111 4.35 -17.23 1.68
C VAL A 111 5.57 -17.79 0.95
N THR A 112 5.61 -17.59 -0.36
CA THR A 112 6.76 -17.92 -1.20
C THR A 112 7.48 -16.64 -1.63
N ALA A 113 8.64 -16.37 -1.03
CA ALA A 113 9.45 -15.18 -1.31
C ALA A 113 10.90 -15.59 -1.61
N TYR A 114 11.52 -14.97 -2.62
CA TYR A 114 12.90 -15.23 -3.02
C TYR A 114 13.23 -16.71 -3.31
N GLY A 115 12.24 -17.48 -3.75
CA GLY A 115 12.40 -18.92 -4.00
C GLY A 115 12.28 -19.80 -2.75
N THR A 116 12.04 -19.21 -1.58
CA THR A 116 11.85 -19.93 -0.31
C THR A 116 10.40 -19.82 0.14
N THR A 117 9.82 -20.95 0.52
CA THR A 117 8.51 -20.99 1.19
C THR A 117 8.72 -20.93 2.69
N THR A 118 8.10 -19.97 3.35
CA THR A 118 8.16 -19.82 4.81
C THR A 118 6.78 -19.47 5.37
N THR A 119 6.57 -19.75 6.65
CA THR A 119 5.35 -19.35 7.36
C THR A 119 5.65 -18.13 8.21
N VAL A 120 4.95 -17.04 7.93
CA VAL A 120 5.03 -15.79 8.70
C VAL A 120 3.73 -15.55 9.44
N SER A 121 3.80 -14.87 10.57
CA SER A 121 2.61 -14.42 11.29
C SER A 121 2.14 -13.08 10.74
N VAL A 122 0.85 -12.93 10.48
CA VAL A 122 0.29 -11.71 9.88
C VAL A 122 -0.93 -11.20 10.64
N ALA A 123 -1.04 -9.88 10.78
CA ALA A 123 -2.27 -9.19 11.15
C ALA A 123 -2.72 -8.25 10.02
N VAL A 124 -4.01 -8.25 9.71
CA VAL A 124 -4.60 -7.45 8.62
C VAL A 124 -5.59 -6.44 9.20
N ILE A 125 -5.44 -5.17 8.82
CA ILE A 125 -6.24 -4.06 9.33
C ILE A 125 -6.80 -3.27 8.14
N ARG A 126 -8.13 -3.17 8.03
CA ARG A 126 -8.78 -2.29 7.05
C ARG A 126 -8.99 -0.91 7.66
N CYS A 127 -8.43 0.12 7.02
CA CYS A 127 -8.42 1.48 7.57
C CYS A 127 -8.25 2.53 6.47
N LEU A 128 -8.00 3.78 6.86
CA LEU A 128 -7.64 4.88 5.97
C LEU A 128 -6.23 5.35 6.26
N TRP A 129 -5.39 5.42 5.23
CA TRP A 129 -4.18 6.24 5.26
C TRP A 129 -4.48 7.62 4.64
N TYR A 130 -5.30 8.40 5.35
CA TYR A 130 -5.94 9.61 4.83
C TYR A 130 -4.96 10.65 4.29
N GLY A 131 -3.76 10.76 4.88
CA GLY A 131 -2.71 11.65 4.41
C GLY A 131 -2.24 11.37 2.98
N VAL A 132 -2.30 10.09 2.56
CA VAL A 132 -1.87 9.62 1.24
C VAL A 132 -3.09 9.45 0.34
N PHE A 133 -3.94 8.46 0.62
CA PHE A 133 -5.05 8.06 -0.27
C PHE A 133 -6.38 8.78 0.01
N GLY A 134 -6.44 9.68 1.00
CA GLY A 134 -7.68 10.40 1.33
C GLY A 134 -8.76 9.45 1.89
N PRO A 135 -10.02 9.56 1.48
CA PRO A 135 -11.11 8.72 2.00
C PRO A 135 -11.12 7.29 1.43
N GLN A 136 -10.21 6.96 0.50
CA GLN A 136 -10.09 5.61 -0.04
C GLN A 136 -9.61 4.63 1.03
N ALA A 137 -10.33 3.51 1.16
CA ALA A 137 -9.95 2.43 2.05
C ALA A 137 -8.67 1.74 1.59
N VAL A 138 -7.84 1.38 2.57
CA VAL A 138 -6.61 0.62 2.38
C VAL A 138 -6.60 -0.57 3.32
N GLN A 139 -5.81 -1.57 2.97
CA GLN A 139 -5.48 -2.69 3.83
C GLN A 139 -4.03 -2.55 4.29
N VAL A 140 -3.82 -2.59 5.61
CA VAL A 140 -2.50 -2.65 6.23
C VAL A 140 -2.23 -4.09 6.66
N VAL A 141 -1.08 -4.62 6.25
CA VAL A 141 -0.61 -5.97 6.56
C VAL A 141 0.63 -5.84 7.43
N LEU A 142 0.50 -6.20 8.70
CA LEU A 142 1.61 -6.28 9.65
C LEU A 142 2.20 -7.69 9.57
N VAL A 143 3.48 -7.79 9.22
CA VAL A 143 4.21 -9.05 9.09
C VAL A 143 5.14 -9.21 10.28
N ARG A 144 5.08 -10.39 10.90
CA ARG A 144 5.94 -10.85 11.98
C ARG A 144 6.54 -12.18 11.56
N ASP A 145 7.83 -12.17 11.28
CA ASP A 145 8.62 -13.33 10.89
C ASP A 145 9.53 -13.75 12.05
N LYS A 146 10.50 -12.88 12.40
CA LYS A 146 11.52 -13.18 13.42
C LYS A 146 11.21 -12.58 14.79
N SER A 147 10.41 -11.51 14.80
CA SER A 147 10.12 -10.78 16.03
C SER A 147 9.23 -11.59 16.99
N LYS A 148 9.62 -11.64 18.26
CA LYS A 148 8.79 -12.24 19.33
C LYS A 148 7.58 -11.37 19.71
N ALA A 149 7.68 -10.06 19.50
CA ALA A 149 6.63 -9.08 19.77
C ALA A 149 6.63 -7.97 18.70
N GLY A 150 5.50 -7.31 18.49
CA GLY A 150 5.39 -6.23 17.50
C GLY A 150 5.29 -6.74 16.06
N TYR A 151 6.04 -6.13 15.14
CA TYR A 151 6.05 -6.48 13.71
C TYR A 151 7.42 -6.12 13.11
N ASP A 152 7.83 -6.85 12.06
CA ASP A 152 9.08 -6.63 11.32
C ASP A 152 8.87 -5.67 10.14
N VAL A 153 7.74 -5.84 9.44
CA VAL A 153 7.37 -5.04 8.27
C VAL A 153 5.88 -4.70 8.32
N ALA A 154 5.53 -3.45 8.03
CA ALA A 154 4.16 -3.06 7.75
C ALA A 154 4.05 -2.73 6.26
N LEU A 155 3.13 -3.39 5.56
CA LEU A 155 2.77 -3.09 4.18
C LEU A 155 1.40 -2.41 4.17
N VAL A 156 1.17 -1.53 3.22
CA VAL A 156 -0.14 -0.92 2.96
C VAL A 156 -0.46 -1.06 1.48
N THR A 157 -1.71 -1.39 1.17
CA THR A 157 -2.18 -1.51 -0.20
C THR A 157 -3.58 -0.94 -0.39
N THR A 158 -3.86 -0.43 -1.59
CA THR A 158 -5.22 -0.13 -2.05
C THR A 158 -5.97 -1.37 -2.54
N ASP A 159 -5.29 -2.50 -2.67
CA ASP A 159 -5.84 -3.80 -3.05
C ASP A 159 -6.57 -4.46 -1.87
N LEU A 160 -7.87 -4.22 -1.73
CA LEU A 160 -8.68 -4.75 -0.63
C LEU A 160 -9.09 -6.22 -0.82
N ALA A 161 -8.89 -6.76 -2.02
CA ALA A 161 -9.26 -8.12 -2.39
C ALA A 161 -8.09 -9.11 -2.24
N ALA A 162 -6.84 -8.64 -2.34
CA ALA A 162 -5.69 -9.51 -2.16
C ALA A 162 -5.56 -10.04 -0.73
N SER A 163 -5.19 -11.32 -0.65
CA SER A 163 -4.81 -11.94 0.61
C SER A 163 -3.50 -11.36 1.14
N ALA A 164 -3.26 -11.52 2.43
CA ALA A 164 -1.99 -11.17 3.06
C ALA A 164 -0.80 -11.84 2.35
N ALA A 165 -0.93 -13.12 1.98
CA ALA A 165 0.12 -13.86 1.27
C ALA A 165 0.44 -13.18 -0.07
N GLN A 166 -0.58 -12.91 -0.89
CA GLN A 166 -0.41 -12.25 -2.19
C GLN A 166 0.27 -10.89 -2.05
N ILE A 167 -0.08 -10.10 -1.03
CA ILE A 167 0.54 -8.79 -0.79
C ILE A 167 2.02 -8.94 -0.41
N ILE A 168 2.34 -9.90 0.46
CA ILE A 168 3.71 -10.17 0.90
C ILE A 168 4.57 -10.66 -0.26
N GLU A 169 4.09 -11.65 -1.02
CA GLU A 169 4.80 -12.24 -2.16
C GLU A 169 5.01 -11.21 -3.27
N ARG A 170 3.96 -10.43 -3.60
CA ARG A 170 4.05 -9.33 -4.56
C ARG A 170 5.05 -8.27 -4.09
N TYR A 171 5.07 -7.94 -2.79
CA TYR A 171 6.05 -7.00 -2.27
C TYR A 171 7.49 -7.55 -2.33
N ALA A 172 7.67 -8.85 -2.10
CA ALA A 172 8.97 -9.52 -2.19
C ALA A 172 9.52 -9.51 -3.63
N SER A 173 8.68 -9.63 -4.66
CA SER A 173 9.13 -9.60 -6.06
C SER A 173 9.76 -8.26 -6.47
N ARG A 174 9.60 -7.19 -5.68
CA ARG A 174 10.26 -5.90 -5.88
C ARG A 174 11.78 -6.01 -5.91
N TRP A 175 12.40 -6.98 -5.22
CA TRP A 175 13.85 -7.14 -5.29
C TRP A 175 14.35 -7.68 -6.63
N SER A 176 13.48 -8.20 -7.51
CA SER A 176 13.93 -8.66 -8.82
C SER A 176 14.39 -7.53 -9.76
N ILE A 177 14.20 -6.27 -9.36
CA ILE A 177 14.69 -5.09 -10.08
C ILE A 177 15.88 -4.40 -9.39
N GLU A 178 16.35 -4.95 -8.26
CA GLU A 178 17.60 -4.55 -7.59
C GLU A 178 18.72 -5.53 -7.98
#